data_AF-A0A7V3XNH6-F1
#
_entry.id   AF-A0A7V3XNH6-F1
#
_cell.length_a   1.000
_cell.length_b   1.000
_cell.length_c   1.000
_cell.angle_alpha   90.00
_cell.angle_beta   90.00
_cell.angle_gamma   90.00
#
_symmetry.space_group_name_H-M   'P 1'
#
loop_
_entity.id
_entity.type
_entity.pdbx_description
1 polymer ?
#
loop_
_entity_poly.entity_id
_entity_poly.type
_entity_poly.pdbx_seq_one_letter_code
_entity_poly.pdbx_strand_id
1 'polypeptide(L)'
;MRDIERARKVLEEWRRTTRSRAPLDDRLAGTIADLVAREREACARVADVLKQPSIADAIRARAAGGGPRRTESGAERLVRTFFRLHPNAYYCAQCLAGELKATLRETQNATDTLTRSPDFEYVHFWCSGCARSQAVIRWIKAEAASTASREPAAGARARDPRRDGFLL
;
A
#
# COMPACT_ATOMS: atom_id res chain seq x y z
N MET A 1 10.11 21.35 3.36
CA MET A 1 9.75 21.40 1.91
C MET A 1 9.74 22.82 1.35
N ARG A 2 9.16 23.83 2.04
CA ARG A 2 9.12 25.22 1.52
C ARG A 2 10.51 25.85 1.31
N ASP A 3 11.51 25.49 2.11
CA ASP A 3 12.87 26.06 2.00
C ASP A 3 13.65 25.54 0.79
N ILE A 4 13.43 24.27 0.40
CA ILE A 4 14.05 23.64 -0.78
C ILE A 4 13.48 24.25 -2.05
N GLU A 5 12.16 24.46 -2.12
CA GLU A 5 11.52 25.13 -3.26
C GLU A 5 11.97 26.60 -3.40
N ARG A 6 12.14 27.29 -2.27
CA ARG A 6 12.67 28.65 -2.24
C ARG A 6 14.11 28.71 -2.75
N ALA A 7 14.98 27.81 -2.30
CA ALA A 7 16.36 27.70 -2.76
C ALA A 7 16.45 27.37 -4.27
N ARG A 8 15.59 26.44 -4.74
CA ARG A 8 15.51 26.09 -6.16
C ARG A 8 15.10 27.28 -7.02
N LYS A 9 14.09 28.05 -6.58
CA LYS A 9 13.61 29.24 -7.29
C LYS A 9 14.70 30.31 -7.40
N VAL A 10 15.44 30.57 -6.31
CA VAL A 10 16.56 31.54 -6.30
C VAL A 10 17.68 31.10 -7.25
N LEU A 11 18.06 29.81 -7.23
CA LEU A 11 19.09 29.28 -8.15
C LEU A 11 18.66 29.35 -9.61
N GLU A 12 17.38 29.08 -9.88
CA GLU A 12 16.85 29.08 -11.25
C GLU A 12 16.69 30.50 -11.79
N GLU A 13 16.32 31.46 -10.96
CA GLU A 13 16.28 32.88 -11.29
C GLU A 13 17.68 33.42 -11.56
N TRP A 14 18.67 33.06 -10.73
CA TRP A 14 20.07 33.41 -10.94
C TRP A 14 20.66 32.80 -12.24
N ARG A 15 20.34 31.54 -12.55
CA ARG A 15 20.75 30.92 -13.83
C ARG A 15 20.16 31.62 -15.05
N ARG A 16 18.97 32.20 -14.93
CA ARG A 16 18.32 32.94 -16.02
C ARG A 16 18.93 34.32 -16.22
N THR A 17 19.28 35.01 -15.15
CA THR A 17 19.84 36.37 -15.19
C THR A 17 21.35 36.38 -15.50
N THR A 18 22.07 35.33 -15.14
CA THR A 18 23.55 35.30 -15.20
C THR A 18 24.05 34.47 -16.38
N ARG A 19 23.78 34.92 -17.62
CA ARG A 19 24.35 34.31 -18.85
C ARG A 19 25.80 34.71 -19.12
N SER A 20 26.34 35.69 -18.42
CA SER A 20 27.77 36.08 -18.48
C SER A 20 28.49 35.60 -17.22
N ARG A 21 29.77 35.19 -17.35
CA ARG A 21 30.71 34.75 -16.29
C ARG A 21 30.96 35.78 -15.17
N ALA A 22 29.93 36.36 -14.57
CA ALA A 22 30.09 37.16 -13.37
C ALA A 22 30.33 36.24 -12.17
N PRO A 23 31.25 36.59 -11.25
CA PRO A 23 31.40 35.85 -10.00
C PRO A 23 30.06 35.80 -9.26
N LEU A 24 29.79 34.68 -8.57
CA LEU A 24 28.64 34.56 -7.68
C LEU A 24 28.66 35.77 -6.74
N ASP A 25 27.57 36.55 -6.70
CA ASP A 25 27.53 37.68 -5.78
C ASP A 25 27.70 37.17 -4.33
N ASP A 26 28.45 37.91 -3.51
CA ASP A 26 28.79 37.51 -2.14
C ASP A 26 27.53 37.23 -1.29
N ARG A 27 26.40 37.85 -1.67
CA ARG A 27 25.10 37.68 -1.01
C ARG A 27 24.48 36.31 -1.29
N LEU A 28 24.58 35.80 -2.51
CA LEU A 28 24.12 34.48 -2.92
C LEU A 28 25.06 33.41 -2.35
N ALA A 29 26.37 33.65 -2.37
CA ALA A 29 27.35 32.77 -1.72
C ALA A 29 27.05 32.62 -0.22
N GLY A 30 26.79 33.75 0.47
CA GLY A 30 26.36 33.74 1.88
C GLY A 30 25.04 32.99 2.09
N THR A 31 24.04 33.21 1.22
CA THR A 31 22.75 32.50 1.29
C THR A 31 22.90 30.99 1.13
N ILE A 32 23.75 30.54 0.21
CA ILE A 32 24.04 29.11 0.00
C ILE A 32 24.75 28.53 1.22
N ALA A 33 25.75 29.23 1.77
CA ALA A 33 26.48 28.80 2.96
C ALA A 33 25.53 28.62 4.17
N ASP A 34 24.61 29.57 4.38
CA ASP A 34 23.61 29.50 5.45
C ASP A 34 22.64 28.32 5.29
N LEU A 35 22.23 28.02 4.06
CA LEU A 35 21.35 26.87 3.79
C LEU A 35 22.07 25.54 4.05
N VAL A 36 23.33 25.43 3.61
CA VAL A 36 24.15 24.24 3.87
C VAL A 36 24.40 24.05 5.36
N ALA A 37 24.62 25.14 6.11
CA ALA A 37 24.77 25.08 7.56
C ALA A 37 23.49 24.55 8.24
N ARG A 38 22.32 25.05 7.84
CA ARG A 38 21.02 24.59 8.38
C ARG A 38 20.72 23.12 8.05
N GLU A 39 21.05 22.68 6.84
CA GLU A 39 20.91 21.27 6.45
C GLU A 39 21.82 20.37 7.28
N ARG A 40 23.09 20.76 7.49
CA ARG A 40 24.02 20.01 8.35
C ARG A 40 23.50 19.90 9.78
N GLU A 41 22.96 20.99 10.33
CA GLU A 41 22.37 21.00 11.67
C GLU A 41 21.11 20.12 11.76
N ALA A 42 20.26 20.14 10.73
CA ALA A 42 19.09 19.27 10.64
C ALA A 42 19.48 17.79 10.56
N CYS A 43 20.48 17.45 9.74
CA CYS A 43 21.03 16.09 9.67
C CYS A 43 21.65 15.66 11.01
N ALA A 44 22.35 16.55 11.71
CA ALA A 44 22.90 16.26 13.04
C ALA A 44 21.79 15.95 14.06
N ARG A 45 20.70 16.72 14.08
CA ARG A 45 19.54 16.44 14.93
C ARG A 45 18.90 15.08 14.63
N VAL A 46 18.73 14.73 13.36
CA VAL A 46 18.22 13.40 12.96
C VAL A 46 19.20 12.31 13.41
N ALA A 47 20.50 12.51 13.24
CA ALA A 47 21.51 11.56 13.69
C ALA A 47 21.47 11.37 15.22
N ASP A 48 21.24 12.42 16.00
CA ASP A 48 21.11 12.33 17.45
C ASP A 48 19.81 11.64 17.89
N VAL A 49 18.70 11.85 17.19
CA VAL A 49 17.47 11.06 17.38
C VAL A 49 17.72 9.58 17.08
N LEU A 50 18.47 9.25 16.02
CA LEU A 50 18.82 7.87 15.68
C LEU A 50 19.79 7.23 16.69
N LYS A 51 20.63 8.03 17.39
CA LYS A 51 21.48 7.58 18.49
C LYS A 51 20.72 7.34 19.80
N GLN A 52 19.45 7.76 19.90
CA GLN A 52 18.66 7.46 21.10
C GLN A 52 18.57 5.95 21.29
N PRO A 53 18.90 5.43 22.48
CA PRO A 53 18.98 3.99 22.72
C PRO A 53 17.64 3.30 22.45
N SER A 54 16.50 3.95 22.68
CA SER A 54 15.18 3.37 22.37
C SER A 54 14.92 3.14 20.88
N ILE A 55 15.46 3.98 19.99
CA ILE A 55 15.31 3.82 18.53
C ILE A 55 16.39 2.88 17.99
N ALA A 56 17.63 3.01 18.46
CA ALA A 56 18.71 2.09 18.12
C ALA A 56 18.40 0.66 18.59
N ASP A 57 17.79 0.50 19.77
CA ASP A 57 17.32 -0.78 20.31
C ASP A 57 16.07 -1.27 19.60
N ALA A 58 15.15 -0.39 19.14
CA ALA A 58 14.06 -0.81 18.27
C ALA A 58 14.57 -1.31 16.90
N ILE A 59 15.64 -0.73 16.36
CA ILE A 59 16.30 -1.20 15.12
C ILE A 59 17.06 -2.50 15.39
N ARG A 60 17.79 -2.60 16.50
CA ARG A 60 18.50 -3.83 16.90
C ARG A 60 17.53 -4.97 17.23
N ALA A 61 16.42 -4.69 17.91
CA ALA A 61 15.35 -5.67 18.18
C ALA A 61 14.64 -6.11 16.89
N ARG A 62 14.51 -5.22 15.90
CA ARG A 62 14.10 -5.58 14.53
C ARG A 62 15.14 -6.46 13.83
N ALA A 63 16.43 -6.18 14.00
CA ALA A 63 17.51 -6.98 13.41
C ALA A 63 17.71 -8.33 14.14
N ALA A 64 17.37 -8.41 15.42
CA ALA A 64 17.64 -9.56 16.31
C ALA A 64 16.45 -10.54 16.46
N GLY A 65 15.39 -10.42 15.65
CA GLY A 65 14.40 -11.50 15.52
C GLY A 65 13.15 -11.40 16.39
N GLY A 66 12.73 -10.19 16.80
CA GLY A 66 11.38 -9.99 17.32
C GLY A 66 10.32 -10.10 16.21
N GLY A 67 9.80 -11.32 15.98
CA GLY A 67 8.57 -11.66 15.25
C GLY A 67 8.19 -10.83 14.01
N PRO A 68 8.32 -11.35 12.77
CA PRO A 68 8.15 -10.54 11.58
C PRO A 68 6.70 -10.07 11.39
N ARG A 69 6.46 -8.75 11.41
CA ARG A 69 5.62 -8.18 10.36
C ARG A 69 6.36 -8.52 9.07
N ARG A 70 5.90 -9.52 8.31
CA ARG A 70 6.43 -9.75 6.96
C ARG A 70 6.45 -8.40 6.27
N THR A 71 7.65 -7.92 5.92
CA THR A 71 7.77 -6.78 5.01
C THR A 71 7.05 -7.22 3.75
N GLU A 72 5.96 -6.53 3.43
CA GLU A 72 5.18 -6.76 2.22
C GLU A 72 6.15 -6.91 1.04
N SER A 73 6.13 -8.07 0.39
CA SER A 73 6.99 -8.32 -0.76
C SER A 73 6.69 -7.33 -1.88
N GLY A 74 7.66 -7.11 -2.79
CA GLY A 74 7.43 -6.25 -3.96
C GLY A 74 6.21 -6.70 -4.77
N ALA A 75 6.01 -8.01 -4.91
CA ALA A 75 4.86 -8.60 -5.58
C ALA A 75 3.54 -8.31 -4.85
N GLU A 76 3.49 -8.44 -3.52
CA GLU A 76 2.29 -8.07 -2.74
C GLU A 76 1.91 -6.60 -2.96
N ARG A 77 2.90 -5.70 -2.93
CA ARG A 77 2.67 -4.26 -3.17
C ARG A 77 2.13 -3.98 -4.56
N LEU A 78 2.66 -4.68 -5.58
CA LEU A 78 2.19 -4.56 -6.96
C LEU A 78 0.75 -5.05 -7.10
N VAL A 79 0.42 -6.22 -6.53
CA VAL A 79 -0.95 -6.75 -6.54
C VAL A 79 -1.92 -5.79 -5.85
N ARG A 80 -1.58 -5.25 -4.67
CA ARG A 80 -2.42 -4.25 -3.99
C ARG A 80 -2.61 -3.00 -4.84
N THR A 81 -1.54 -2.49 -5.46
CA THR A 81 -1.60 -1.29 -6.29
C THR A 81 -2.48 -1.53 -7.53
N PHE A 82 -2.35 -2.70 -8.16
CA PHE A 82 -3.18 -3.09 -9.29
C PHE A 82 -4.67 -3.09 -8.94
N PHE A 83 -5.07 -3.75 -7.85
CA PHE A 83 -6.48 -3.76 -7.45
C PHE A 83 -7.01 -2.39 -6.98
N ARG A 84 -6.15 -1.51 -6.48
CA ARG A 84 -6.54 -0.11 -6.21
C ARG A 84 -6.85 0.67 -7.48
N LEU A 85 -6.15 0.39 -8.58
CA LEU A 85 -6.38 1.01 -9.89
C LEU A 85 -7.54 0.36 -10.64
N HIS A 86 -7.83 -0.91 -10.35
CA HIS A 86 -8.91 -1.68 -10.97
C HIS A 86 -9.92 -2.19 -9.91
N PRO A 87 -10.68 -1.29 -9.28
CA PRO A 87 -11.68 -1.69 -8.30
C PRO A 87 -12.73 -2.60 -8.95
N ASN A 88 -13.22 -3.59 -8.19
CA ASN A 88 -14.21 -4.59 -8.63
C ASN A 88 -13.74 -5.56 -9.72
N ALA A 89 -12.46 -5.59 -10.07
CA ALA A 89 -11.94 -6.56 -11.00
C ALA A 89 -11.65 -7.91 -10.33
N TYR A 90 -11.71 -8.98 -11.13
CA TYR A 90 -11.45 -10.36 -10.70
C TYR A 90 -10.34 -10.93 -11.58
N TYR A 91 -9.22 -11.34 -11.00
CA TYR A 91 -8.10 -11.87 -11.79
C TYR A 91 -7.64 -13.22 -11.27
N CYS A 92 -7.36 -14.14 -12.19
CA CYS A 92 -6.61 -15.35 -11.85
C CYS A 92 -5.12 -15.03 -11.71
N ALA A 93 -4.37 -15.88 -11.01
CA ALA A 93 -2.94 -15.67 -10.79
C ALA A 93 -2.13 -15.54 -12.09
N GLN A 94 -2.53 -16.25 -13.15
CA GLN A 94 -1.82 -16.21 -14.44
C GLN A 94 -2.01 -14.90 -15.18
N CYS A 95 -3.24 -14.39 -15.27
CA CYS A 95 -3.49 -13.07 -15.87
C CYS A 95 -2.84 -11.96 -15.05
N LEU A 96 -2.91 -12.06 -13.72
CA LEU A 96 -2.29 -11.08 -12.82
C LEU A 96 -0.76 -11.04 -12.99
N ALA A 97 -0.10 -12.20 -13.13
CA ALA A 97 1.33 -12.26 -13.42
C ALA A 97 1.69 -11.58 -14.74
N GLY A 98 0.85 -11.74 -15.78
CA GLY A 98 1.00 -11.09 -17.07
C GLY A 98 0.90 -9.56 -16.98
N GLU A 99 -0.14 -9.05 -16.33
CA GLU A 99 -0.35 -7.60 -16.13
C GLU A 99 0.78 -6.96 -15.33
N LEU A 100 1.25 -7.64 -14.27
CA LEU A 100 2.29 -7.14 -13.38
C LEU A 100 3.71 -7.34 -13.91
N LYS A 101 3.88 -8.04 -15.04
CA LYS A 101 5.18 -8.49 -15.57
C LYS A 101 6.02 -9.22 -14.50
N ALA A 102 5.34 -9.97 -13.63
CA ALA A 102 5.94 -10.74 -12.54
C ALA A 102 5.93 -12.23 -12.89
N THR A 103 6.70 -13.05 -12.16
CA THR A 103 6.61 -14.49 -12.34
C THR A 103 5.29 -15.03 -11.77
N LEU A 104 4.80 -16.14 -12.32
CA LEU A 104 3.60 -16.80 -11.81
C LEU A 104 3.76 -17.20 -10.33
N ARG A 105 4.93 -17.72 -9.96
CA ARG A 105 5.23 -18.17 -8.59
C ARG A 105 5.22 -17.01 -7.59
N GLU A 106 5.82 -15.87 -7.94
CA GLU A 106 5.78 -14.67 -7.09
C GLU A 106 4.35 -14.16 -6.92
N THR A 107 3.59 -14.17 -8.02
CA THR A 107 2.19 -13.74 -8.00
C THR A 107 1.35 -14.66 -7.12
N GLN A 108 1.49 -15.98 -7.25
CA GLN A 108 0.80 -16.97 -6.40
C GLN A 108 1.14 -16.78 -4.92
N ASN A 109 2.43 -16.66 -4.58
CA ASN A 109 2.87 -16.42 -3.20
C ASN A 109 2.29 -15.10 -2.64
N ALA A 110 2.24 -14.06 -3.47
CA ALA A 110 1.68 -12.77 -3.09
C ALA A 110 0.18 -12.87 -2.84
N THR A 111 -0.57 -13.50 -3.76
CA THR A 111 -2.02 -13.67 -3.61
C THR A 111 -2.38 -14.58 -2.44
N ASP A 112 -1.63 -15.66 -2.19
CA ASP A 112 -1.80 -16.55 -1.03
C ASP A 112 -1.50 -15.83 0.31
N THR A 113 -0.60 -14.86 0.28
CA THR A 113 -0.32 -14.02 1.46
C THR A 113 -1.42 -12.98 1.64
N LEU A 114 -1.89 -12.36 0.56
CA LEU A 114 -2.91 -11.32 0.59
C LEU A 114 -4.30 -11.83 0.98
N THR A 115 -4.66 -13.07 0.66
CA THR A 115 -5.96 -13.65 1.09
C THR A 115 -6.06 -13.94 2.57
N ARG A 116 -4.97 -13.81 3.32
CA ARG A 116 -4.98 -13.75 4.79
C ARG A 116 -5.35 -12.36 5.31
N SER A 117 -5.39 -11.36 4.44
CA SER A 117 -5.83 -9.99 4.73
C SER A 117 -7.35 -9.91 4.52
N PRO A 118 -8.11 -9.21 5.38
CA PRO A 118 -9.56 -9.06 5.22
C PRO A 118 -9.96 -8.27 3.97
N ASP A 119 -9.00 -7.61 3.32
CA ASP A 119 -9.20 -6.84 2.10
C ASP A 119 -9.32 -7.72 0.85
N PHE A 120 -8.89 -8.99 0.88
CA PHE A 120 -8.84 -9.84 -0.30
C PHE A 120 -9.51 -11.18 -0.05
N GLU A 121 -10.15 -11.72 -1.08
CA GLU A 121 -10.66 -13.09 -1.03
C GLU A 121 -10.43 -13.82 -2.35
N TYR A 122 -10.38 -15.15 -2.24
CA TYR A 122 -10.48 -16.06 -3.37
C TYR A 122 -11.93 -16.49 -3.55
N VAL A 123 -12.42 -16.34 -4.77
CA VAL A 123 -13.73 -16.85 -5.19
C VAL A 123 -13.59 -17.61 -6.50
N HIS A 124 -14.53 -18.52 -6.78
CA HIS A 124 -14.65 -19.11 -8.12
C HIS A 124 -15.54 -18.19 -8.97
N PHE A 125 -14.96 -17.53 -9.96
CA PHE A 125 -15.68 -16.55 -10.80
C PHE A 125 -15.00 -16.36 -12.16
N TRP A 126 -15.58 -15.50 -13.01
CA TRP A 126 -15.01 -15.16 -14.31
C TRP A 126 -13.83 -14.20 -14.17
N CYS A 127 -12.66 -14.63 -14.67
CA CYS A 127 -11.47 -13.79 -14.69
C CYS A 127 -11.60 -12.68 -15.75
N SER A 128 -11.39 -11.42 -15.37
CA SER A 128 -11.43 -10.24 -16.25
C SER A 128 -10.36 -10.27 -17.35
N GLY A 129 -9.20 -10.89 -17.11
CA GLY A 129 -8.14 -11.02 -18.11
C GLY A 129 -8.39 -12.07 -19.21
N CYS A 130 -8.72 -13.32 -18.83
CA CYS A 130 -8.87 -14.42 -19.80
C CYS A 130 -10.32 -14.88 -20.05
N ALA A 131 -11.31 -14.28 -19.41
CA ALA A 131 -12.73 -14.64 -19.52
C ALA A 131 -13.02 -16.13 -19.28
N ARG A 132 -12.29 -16.79 -18.36
CA ARG A 132 -12.55 -18.18 -17.94
C ARG A 132 -13.08 -18.21 -16.51
N SER A 133 -14.01 -19.12 -16.23
CA SER A 133 -14.49 -19.42 -14.87
C SER A 133 -13.44 -20.24 -14.12
N GLN A 134 -12.84 -19.67 -13.07
CA GLN A 134 -11.79 -20.31 -12.29
C GLN A 134 -11.61 -19.63 -10.91
N ALA A 135 -10.64 -20.09 -10.14
CA ALA A 135 -10.23 -19.41 -8.91
C ALA A 135 -9.60 -18.04 -9.25
N VAL A 136 -10.18 -16.99 -8.69
CA VAL A 136 -9.77 -15.59 -8.90
C VAL A 136 -9.68 -14.86 -7.58
N ILE A 137 -8.75 -13.91 -7.49
CA ILE A 137 -8.62 -13.00 -6.36
C ILE A 137 -9.32 -11.68 -6.68
N ARG A 138 -9.97 -11.08 -5.67
CA ARG A 138 -10.55 -9.73 -5.76
C ARG A 138 -10.24 -8.91 -4.51
N TRP A 139 -10.32 -7.59 -4.65
CA TRP A 139 -10.23 -6.67 -3.52
C TRP A 139 -11.64 -6.33 -3.01
N ILE A 140 -11.92 -6.68 -1.76
CA ILE A 140 -13.11 -6.30 -1.02
C ILE A 140 -12.72 -5.08 -0.19
N LYS A 141 -13.14 -3.89 -0.62
CA LYS A 141 -12.95 -2.69 0.19
C LYS A 141 -13.52 -2.95 1.59
N ALA A 142 -12.73 -2.72 2.64
CA ALA A 142 -13.04 -3.09 4.04
C ALA A 142 -14.36 -2.53 4.61
N GLU A 143 -15.10 -1.68 3.87
CA GLU A 143 -16.45 -1.27 4.22
C GLU A 143 -17.48 -2.42 4.14
N ALA A 144 -17.22 -3.48 3.36
CA ALA A 144 -18.17 -4.58 3.19
C ALA A 144 -18.01 -5.75 4.19
N ALA A 145 -16.90 -5.80 4.95
CA ALA A 145 -16.69 -6.86 5.95
C ALA A 145 -17.57 -6.67 7.22
N SER A 146 -18.16 -5.48 7.40
CA SER A 146 -18.99 -5.14 8.57
C SER A 146 -20.44 -5.64 8.49
N THR A 147 -20.93 -6.10 7.34
CA THR A 147 -22.34 -6.48 7.17
C THR A 147 -22.60 -7.98 7.13
N ALA A 148 -21.57 -8.84 7.07
CA ALA A 148 -21.74 -10.30 7.07
C ALA A 148 -21.80 -10.93 8.48
N SER A 149 -21.60 -10.15 9.56
CA SER A 149 -21.67 -10.65 10.95
C SER A 149 -22.85 -10.11 11.77
N ARG A 150 -23.84 -9.48 11.13
CA ARG A 150 -25.13 -9.13 11.74
C ARG A 150 -26.28 -9.81 11.01
N GLU A 151 -26.41 -11.11 11.24
CA GLU A 151 -27.72 -11.76 11.20
C GLU A 151 -28.00 -12.31 12.60
N PRO A 152 -28.61 -11.52 13.50
CA PRO A 152 -29.25 -12.06 14.70
C PRO A 152 -30.64 -12.60 14.33
N ALA A 153 -30.94 -13.78 14.86
CA ALA A 153 -32.16 -14.53 14.66
C ALA A 153 -33.46 -13.76 14.98
N ALA A 154 -34.43 -13.87 14.07
CA ALA A 154 -35.87 -13.80 14.35
C ALA A 154 -36.54 -14.72 13.31
N GLY A 155 -37.04 -15.90 13.65
CA GLY A 155 -38.20 -16.04 14.52
C GLY A 155 -39.47 -16.15 13.67
N ALA A 156 -39.72 -17.32 13.07
CA ALA A 156 -41.02 -17.68 12.53
C ALA A 156 -41.33 -19.14 12.87
N ARG A 157 -41.83 -19.36 14.10
CA ARG A 157 -42.71 -20.48 14.36
C ARG A 157 -44.06 -20.14 13.72
N ALA A 158 -44.51 -20.93 12.75
CA ALA A 158 -45.91 -20.97 12.35
C ALA A 158 -46.34 -22.43 12.13
N ARG A 159 -47.49 -22.74 12.72
CA ARG A 159 -48.12 -24.04 12.99
C ARG A 159 -48.33 -24.96 11.78
N ASP A 160 -48.25 -26.25 12.08
CA ASP A 160 -48.93 -27.36 11.40
C ASP A 160 -50.46 -27.29 11.59
N PRO A 161 -51.25 -27.46 10.51
CA PRO A 161 -52.51 -28.17 10.63
C PRO A 161 -52.86 -28.97 9.35
N ARG A 162 -52.13 -30.06 9.04
CA ARG A 162 -52.61 -31.08 8.09
C ARG A 162 -52.91 -32.44 8.74
N ARG A 163 -53.31 -32.37 10.00
CA ARG A 163 -54.32 -33.26 10.56
C ARG A 163 -55.67 -32.80 9.98
N ASP A 164 -56.14 -33.48 8.94
CA ASP A 164 -57.53 -33.91 8.75
C ASP A 164 -57.81 -34.35 7.30
N GLY A 165 -58.08 -35.65 7.12
CA GLY A 165 -59.23 -36.12 6.36
C GLY A 165 -59.14 -36.38 4.84
N PHE A 166 -59.19 -37.68 4.50
CA PHE A 166 -60.22 -38.33 3.66
C PHE A 166 -60.26 -38.17 2.11
N LEU A 167 -60.57 -39.32 1.47
CA LEU A 167 -60.97 -39.61 0.07
C LEU A 167 -59.80 -39.69 -0.94
N LEU A 168 -59.52 -40.79 -1.65
CA LEU A 168 -60.26 -41.99 -2.10
C LEU A 168 -59.35 -43.22 -2.08
#